data_AF-A0A1H3AXL5-F1
#
_entry.id   AF-A0A1H3AXL5-F1
#
_cell.length_a   1.000
_cell.length_b   1.000
_cell.length_c   1.000
_cell.angle_alpha   90.00
_cell.angle_beta   90.00
_cell.angle_gamma   90.00
#
_symmetry.space_group_name_H-M   'P 1'
#
loop_
_entity.id
_entity.type
_entity.pdbx_description
1 polymer ?
#
loop_
_entity_poly.entity_id
_entity_poly.type
_entity_poly.pdbx_seq_one_letter_code
_entity_poly.pdbx_strand_id
1 'polypeptide(L)'
;MVEESQIGDDSILDTFCHLEGGVTLGKNVLLTHRASVGAKAKIGDGSIIGCSLVCERSVVGANCRVFGDLIHRQLDPTLPWDAPEAEETSPCLEDDVFVGWGATLIGGINVGTGAYVCAGATVSKDVPAHHIVTGQNEIISPAKWRGALAKSAFFPRD
;
A
#
# COMPACT_ATOMS: atom_id res chain seq x y z
N MET A 1 -0.61 -8.65 -25.62
CA MET A 1 -1.77 -9.39 -25.08
C MET A 1 -2.12 -8.73 -23.77
N VAL A 2 -3.38 -8.33 -23.56
CA VAL A 2 -3.80 -7.76 -22.28
C VAL A 2 -3.83 -8.94 -21.29
N GLU A 3 -3.00 -8.89 -20.24
CA GLU A 3 -3.07 -9.90 -19.18
C GLU A 3 -4.43 -9.78 -18.48
N GLU A 4 -5.15 -10.89 -18.36
CA GLU A 4 -6.45 -10.91 -17.67
C GLU A 4 -6.25 -10.70 -16.18
N SER A 5 -7.08 -9.84 -15.58
CA SER A 5 -7.09 -9.61 -14.14
C SER A 5 -7.89 -10.69 -13.43
N GLN A 6 -7.45 -11.07 -12.23
CA GLN A 6 -8.04 -12.11 -11.41
C GLN A 6 -8.67 -11.46 -10.17
N ILE A 7 -9.92 -11.80 -9.89
CA ILE A 7 -10.67 -11.32 -8.74
C ILE A 7 -11.08 -12.52 -7.91
N GLY A 8 -10.58 -12.62 -6.68
CA GLY A 8 -10.92 -13.70 -5.75
C GLY A 8 -12.35 -13.60 -5.23
N ASP A 9 -12.84 -14.74 -4.74
CA ASP A 9 -14.20 -14.91 -4.21
C ASP A 9 -14.56 -13.85 -3.15
N ASP A 10 -15.83 -13.47 -3.12
CA ASP A 10 -16.40 -12.52 -2.14
C ASP A 10 -15.75 -11.12 -2.13
N SER A 11 -14.98 -10.78 -3.17
CA SER A 11 -14.42 -9.44 -3.33
C SER A 11 -15.47 -8.47 -3.87
N ILE A 12 -15.46 -7.26 -3.32
CA ILE A 12 -16.41 -6.18 -3.64
C ILE A 12 -15.64 -5.02 -4.24
N LEU A 13 -16.09 -4.60 -5.42
CA LEU A 13 -15.60 -3.39 -6.09
C LEU A 13 -16.71 -2.35 -6.03
N ASP A 14 -16.49 -1.31 -5.23
CA ASP A 14 -17.43 -0.20 -5.12
C ASP A 14 -17.39 0.69 -6.38
N THR A 15 -18.37 1.59 -6.47
CA THR A 15 -18.58 2.51 -7.58
C THR A 15 -17.32 3.31 -7.89
N PHE A 16 -16.96 3.35 -9.18
CA PHE A 16 -15.81 4.07 -9.71
C PHE A 16 -14.43 3.57 -9.25
N CYS A 17 -14.31 2.34 -8.76
CA CYS A 17 -12.99 1.71 -8.62
C CYS A 17 -12.44 1.30 -10.00
N HIS A 18 -11.12 1.34 -10.15
CA HIS A 18 -10.43 1.00 -11.39
C HIS A 18 -9.42 -0.13 -11.18
N LEU A 19 -9.41 -1.09 -12.11
CA LEU A 19 -8.43 -2.15 -12.20
C LEU A 19 -7.79 -2.13 -13.59
N GLU A 20 -6.46 -2.11 -13.61
CA GLU A 20 -5.70 -2.29 -14.84
C GLU A 20 -5.47 -3.79 -15.14
N GLY A 21 -4.80 -4.08 -16.26
CA GLY A 21 -4.54 -5.44 -16.74
C GLY A 21 -3.56 -6.22 -15.84
N GLY A 22 -3.80 -7.52 -15.70
CA GLY A 22 -2.96 -8.43 -14.93
C GLY A 22 -3.02 -8.26 -13.41
N VAL A 23 -3.95 -7.47 -12.88
CA VAL A 23 -4.13 -7.31 -11.44
C VAL A 23 -4.62 -8.62 -10.82
N THR A 24 -4.08 -8.98 -9.65
CA THR A 24 -4.55 -10.12 -8.86
C THR A 24 -5.11 -9.63 -7.53
N LEU A 25 -6.41 -9.82 -7.31
CA LEU A 25 -7.06 -9.63 -6.01
C LEU A 25 -7.29 -10.98 -5.35
N GLY A 26 -6.95 -11.07 -4.06
CA GLY A 26 -7.29 -12.19 -3.19
C GLY A 26 -8.78 -12.30 -2.92
N LYS A 27 -9.14 -13.13 -1.93
CA LYS A 27 -10.52 -13.32 -1.46
C LYS A 27 -10.92 -12.23 -0.48
N ASN A 28 -12.21 -11.89 -0.42
CA ASN A 28 -12.76 -10.91 0.51
C ASN A 28 -12.06 -9.52 0.42
N VAL A 29 -11.60 -9.12 -0.77
CA VAL A 29 -11.00 -7.80 -0.98
C VAL A 29 -12.08 -6.76 -1.18
N LEU A 30 -11.97 -5.62 -0.50
CA LEU A 30 -12.86 -4.48 -0.73
C LEU A 30 -12.08 -3.34 -1.39
N LEU A 31 -12.43 -3.04 -2.64
CA LEU A 31 -12.05 -1.79 -3.29
C LEU A 31 -13.17 -0.77 -3.07
N THR A 32 -12.84 0.36 -2.44
CA THR A 32 -13.81 1.39 -2.08
C THR A 32 -13.29 2.79 -2.37
N HIS A 33 -14.13 3.81 -2.21
CA HIS A 33 -13.73 5.22 -2.29
C HIS A 33 -12.91 5.57 -3.54
N ARG A 34 -13.28 5.01 -4.72
CA ARG A 34 -12.63 5.29 -6.01
C ARG A 34 -11.16 4.85 -6.08
N ALA A 35 -10.79 3.77 -5.38
CA ALA A 35 -9.46 3.20 -5.46
C ALA A 35 -9.07 2.78 -6.89
N SER A 36 -7.81 2.98 -7.25
CA SER A 36 -7.22 2.56 -8.52
C SER A 36 -6.07 1.60 -8.27
N VAL A 37 -6.10 0.44 -8.93
CA VAL A 37 -5.04 -0.58 -8.83
C VAL A 37 -4.38 -0.73 -10.20
N GLY A 38 -3.10 -0.37 -10.26
CA GLY A 38 -2.27 -0.37 -11.45
C GLY A 38 -1.88 -1.77 -11.93
N ALA A 39 -1.42 -1.86 -13.17
CA ALA A 39 -1.18 -3.12 -13.86
C ALA A 39 -0.27 -4.07 -13.06
N LYS A 40 -0.60 -5.36 -13.07
CA LYS A 40 0.20 -6.43 -12.42
C LYS A 40 0.37 -6.28 -10.90
N ALA A 41 -0.35 -5.36 -10.24
CA ALA A 41 -0.34 -5.28 -8.79
C ALA A 41 -1.07 -6.48 -8.17
N LYS A 42 -0.65 -6.85 -6.95
CA LYS A 42 -1.18 -7.99 -6.21
C LYS A 42 -1.70 -7.53 -4.86
N ILE A 43 -2.96 -7.83 -4.57
CA ILE A 43 -3.62 -7.50 -3.30
C ILE A 43 -4.00 -8.80 -2.60
N GLY A 44 -3.50 -9.00 -1.39
CA GLY A 44 -3.77 -10.19 -0.58
C GLY A 44 -5.20 -10.25 -0.03
N ASP A 45 -5.53 -11.41 0.54
CA ASP A 45 -6.87 -11.72 1.06
C ASP A 45 -7.29 -10.77 2.20
N GLY A 46 -8.57 -10.42 2.27
CA GLY A 46 -9.14 -9.62 3.36
C GLY A 46 -8.71 -8.15 3.39
N SER A 47 -7.97 -7.70 2.37
CA SER A 47 -7.47 -6.33 2.30
C SER A 47 -8.53 -5.34 1.85
N ILE A 48 -8.46 -4.11 2.39
CA ILE A 48 -9.34 -3.00 2.05
C ILE A 48 -8.49 -1.88 1.46
N ILE A 49 -8.81 -1.48 0.24
CA ILE A 49 -8.10 -0.43 -0.50
C ILE A 49 -9.09 0.68 -0.81
N GLY A 50 -8.80 1.91 -0.39
CA GLY A 50 -9.73 3.03 -0.49
C GLY A 50 -9.08 4.37 -0.74
N CYS A 51 -9.60 5.18 -1.66
CA CYS A 51 -9.12 6.54 -1.92
C CYS A 51 -7.60 6.60 -2.22
N SER A 52 -7.07 5.55 -2.85
CA SER A 52 -5.64 5.35 -3.08
C SER A 52 -5.35 4.98 -4.53
N LEU A 53 -4.20 5.42 -5.03
CA LEU A 53 -3.50 4.79 -6.14
C LEU A 53 -2.57 3.69 -5.61
N VAL A 54 -2.74 2.45 -6.06
CA VAL A 54 -1.76 1.38 -5.90
C VAL A 54 -1.03 1.24 -7.24
N CYS A 55 0.22 1.71 -7.35
CA CYS A 55 0.93 1.68 -8.62
C CYS A 55 1.23 0.25 -9.11
N GLU A 56 1.59 0.17 -10.38
CA GLU A 56 1.85 -1.06 -11.10
C GLU A 56 2.86 -1.93 -10.35
N ARG A 57 2.69 -3.26 -10.41
CA ARG A 57 3.57 -4.27 -9.81
C ARG A 57 3.73 -4.16 -8.28
N SER A 58 3.00 -3.27 -7.60
CA SER A 58 2.98 -3.22 -6.14
C SER A 58 2.43 -4.51 -5.55
N VAL A 59 2.95 -4.89 -4.39
CA VAL A 59 2.48 -6.04 -3.63
C VAL A 59 1.92 -5.56 -2.31
N VAL A 60 0.66 -5.89 -2.03
CA VAL A 60 0.00 -5.63 -0.76
C VAL A 60 -0.35 -6.99 -0.17
N GLY A 61 0.11 -7.25 1.06
CA GLY A 61 -0.18 -8.47 1.81
C GLY A 61 -1.66 -8.64 2.16
N ALA A 62 -1.93 -9.67 2.97
CA ALA A 62 -3.26 -9.97 3.50
C ALA A 62 -3.64 -9.03 4.65
N ASN A 63 -4.94 -8.82 4.84
CA ASN A 63 -5.53 -8.03 5.93
C ASN A 63 -5.06 -6.57 6.02
N CYS A 64 -4.51 -6.04 4.92
CA CYS A 64 -4.03 -4.67 4.84
C CYS A 64 -5.20 -3.69 4.72
N ARG A 65 -4.99 -2.48 5.21
CA ARG A 65 -5.92 -1.35 5.06
C ARG A 65 -5.18 -0.18 4.47
N VAL A 66 -5.40 0.09 3.19
CA VAL A 66 -4.63 1.09 2.43
C VAL A 66 -5.52 2.25 2.05
N PHE A 67 -5.28 3.41 2.69
CA PHE A 67 -5.97 4.67 2.41
C PHE A 67 -5.03 5.79 1.93
N GLY A 68 -3.81 5.43 1.55
CA GLY A 68 -2.80 6.33 1.00
C GLY A 68 -2.24 5.80 -0.32
N ASP A 69 -1.49 6.64 -1.02
CA ASP A 69 -0.97 6.34 -2.34
C ASP A 69 0.35 5.54 -2.26
N LEU A 70 0.43 4.47 -3.04
CA LEU A 70 1.65 3.70 -3.31
C LEU A 70 2.11 4.08 -4.71
N ILE A 71 3.26 4.74 -4.81
CA ILE A 71 3.74 5.30 -6.06
C ILE A 71 5.18 4.87 -6.36
N HIS A 72 5.50 4.82 -7.65
CA HIS A 72 6.87 4.73 -8.10
C HIS A 72 7.67 5.96 -7.68
N ARG A 73 8.96 5.77 -7.45
CA ARG A 73 9.90 6.88 -7.34
C ARG A 73 10.19 7.36 -8.75
N GLN A 74 10.09 8.67 -9.01
CA GLN A 74 10.54 9.23 -10.29
C GLN A 74 11.91 9.89 -10.10
N LEU A 75 12.96 9.27 -10.62
CA LEU A 75 14.33 9.76 -10.50
C LEU A 75 14.75 10.66 -11.66
N ASP A 76 14.33 10.33 -12.88
CA ASP A 76 14.67 11.09 -14.08
C ASP A 76 13.41 11.45 -14.89
N PRO A 77 12.86 12.67 -14.68
CA PRO A 77 11.67 13.12 -15.42
C PRO A 77 11.96 13.50 -16.87
N THR A 78 13.21 13.37 -17.36
CA THR A 78 13.56 13.62 -18.76
C THR A 78 13.35 12.40 -19.65
N LEU A 79 13.27 11.20 -19.05
CA LEU A 79 12.96 9.97 -19.76
C LEU A 79 11.47 9.93 -20.17
N PRO A 80 11.15 9.36 -21.34
CA PRO A 80 9.78 9.00 -21.67
C PRO A 80 9.16 8.08 -20.60
N TRP A 81 7.86 8.21 -20.37
CA TRP A 81 7.15 7.47 -19.31
C TRP A 81 7.17 5.94 -19.50
N ASP A 82 7.28 5.49 -20.74
CA ASP A 82 7.31 4.08 -21.15
C ASP A 82 8.72 3.58 -21.51
N ALA A 83 9.76 4.37 -21.20
CA ALA A 83 11.14 3.95 -21.41
C ALA A 83 11.52 2.81 -20.43
N PRO A 84 12.16 1.73 -20.89
CA PRO A 84 12.66 0.66 -20.01
C PRO A 84 13.61 1.18 -18.91
N GLU A 85 14.36 2.23 -19.19
CA GLU A 85 15.26 2.89 -18.24
C GLU A 85 14.53 3.66 -17.13
N ALA A 86 13.24 3.97 -17.34
CA ALA A 86 12.36 4.57 -16.33
C ALA A 86 11.65 3.50 -15.46
N GLU A 87 11.96 2.21 -15.64
CA GLU A 87 11.38 1.15 -14.84
C GLU A 87 11.86 1.22 -13.39
N GLU A 88 10.91 1.50 -12.50
CA GLU A 88 11.16 1.69 -11.08
C GLU A 88 10.54 0.55 -10.27
N THR A 89 11.16 0.30 -9.12
CA THR A 89 10.66 -0.68 -8.15
C THR A 89 9.38 -0.16 -7.47
N SER A 90 8.46 -1.07 -7.19
CA SER A 90 7.15 -0.76 -6.61
C SER A 90 7.14 -0.98 -5.09
N PRO A 91 6.34 -0.21 -4.33
CA PRO A 91 6.14 -0.48 -2.92
C PRO A 91 5.67 -1.91 -2.64
N CYS A 92 6.20 -2.50 -1.57
CA CYS A 92 5.80 -3.80 -1.04
C CYS A 92 5.33 -3.62 0.40
N LEU A 93 4.08 -3.99 0.68
CA LEU A 93 3.50 -4.03 2.01
C LEU A 93 3.34 -5.50 2.40
N GLU A 94 3.89 -5.88 3.54
CA GLU A 94 3.63 -7.19 4.16
C GLU A 94 2.21 -7.22 4.75
N ASP A 95 1.88 -8.31 5.47
CA ASP A 95 0.55 -8.54 6.02
C ASP A 95 0.20 -7.56 7.15
N ASP A 96 -1.10 -7.35 7.38
CA ASP A 96 -1.65 -6.54 8.48
C ASP A 96 -1.21 -5.05 8.49
N VAL A 97 -0.65 -4.54 7.39
CA VAL A 97 -0.20 -3.15 7.30
C VAL A 97 -1.39 -2.19 7.25
N PHE A 98 -1.31 -1.10 8.01
CA PHE A 98 -2.24 0.02 7.93
C PHE A 98 -1.57 1.23 7.29
N VAL A 99 -2.19 1.79 6.24
CA VAL A 99 -1.82 3.06 5.62
C VAL A 99 -2.94 4.06 5.81
N GLY A 100 -2.66 5.11 6.57
CA GLY A 100 -3.61 6.17 6.87
C GLY A 100 -3.92 7.07 5.66
N TRP A 101 -5.05 7.78 5.79
CA TRP A 101 -5.57 8.66 4.75
C TRP A 101 -4.55 9.71 4.30
N GLY A 102 -4.36 9.82 2.99
CA GLY A 102 -3.47 10.82 2.39
C GLY A 102 -1.99 10.62 2.68
N ALA A 103 -1.59 9.45 3.19
CA ALA A 103 -0.18 9.07 3.22
C ALA A 103 0.33 8.76 1.80
N THR A 104 1.63 8.89 1.57
CA THR A 104 2.29 8.59 0.29
C THR A 104 3.52 7.73 0.54
N LEU A 105 3.55 6.54 -0.06
CA LEU A 105 4.63 5.57 -0.02
C LEU A 105 5.36 5.55 -1.36
N ILE A 106 6.67 5.80 -1.36
CA ILE A 106 7.42 6.22 -2.56
C ILE A 106 8.59 5.28 -2.89
N GLY A 107 8.48 4.62 -4.04
CA GLY A 107 9.49 3.72 -4.62
C GLY A 107 9.42 2.30 -4.05
N GLY A 108 10.43 1.49 -4.37
CA GLY A 108 10.55 0.11 -3.89
C GLY A 108 10.91 -0.02 -2.42
N ILE A 109 10.07 0.54 -1.55
CA ILE A 109 10.18 0.39 -0.11
C ILE A 109 9.46 -0.86 0.36
N ASN A 110 9.97 -1.46 1.42
CA ASN A 110 9.31 -2.55 2.14
C ASN A 110 8.67 -2.02 3.42
N VAL A 111 7.38 -2.30 3.61
CA VAL A 111 6.64 -1.96 4.83
C VAL A 111 6.30 -3.25 5.56
N GLY A 112 6.99 -3.48 6.67
CA GLY A 112 6.94 -4.72 7.42
C GLY A 112 5.59 -4.98 8.08
N THR A 113 5.37 -6.25 8.42
CA THR A 113 4.10 -6.78 8.93
C THR A 113 3.59 -5.96 10.12
N GLY A 114 2.30 -5.63 10.10
CA GLY A 114 1.65 -4.88 11.18
C GLY A 114 2.24 -3.48 11.42
N ALA A 115 2.91 -2.87 10.43
CA ALA A 115 3.32 -1.48 10.51
C ALA A 115 2.12 -0.54 10.36
N TYR A 116 2.21 0.63 11.00
CA TYR A 116 1.18 1.67 10.96
C TYR A 116 1.74 2.96 10.36
N VAL A 117 1.31 3.30 9.15
CA VAL A 117 1.62 4.58 8.52
C VAL A 117 0.52 5.58 8.86
N CYS A 118 0.87 6.64 9.58
CA CYS A 118 -0.06 7.69 9.98
C CYS A 118 -0.61 8.46 8.77
N ALA A 119 -1.80 9.04 8.94
CA ALA A 119 -2.40 9.92 7.94
C ALA A 119 -1.44 11.06 7.55
N GLY A 120 -1.37 11.36 6.26
CA GLY A 120 -0.50 12.41 5.71
C GLY A 120 1.00 12.14 5.78
N ALA A 121 1.45 10.94 6.17
CA ALA A 121 2.86 10.62 6.21
C ALA A 121 3.46 10.46 4.80
N THR A 122 4.69 10.93 4.60
CA THR A 122 5.48 10.68 3.39
C THR A 122 6.59 9.69 3.72
N VAL A 123 6.55 8.52 3.09
CA VAL A 123 7.42 7.39 3.39
C VAL A 123 8.21 7.03 2.13
N SER A 124 9.53 7.07 2.22
CA SER A 124 10.46 6.76 1.13
C SER A 124 11.61 5.85 1.56
N LYS A 125 11.49 5.25 2.75
CA LYS A 125 12.41 4.29 3.34
C LYS A 125 11.64 3.09 3.87
N ASP A 126 12.33 1.96 3.99
CA ASP A 126 11.76 0.76 4.58
C ASP A 126 11.28 1.00 6.00
N VAL A 127 10.13 0.39 6.32
CA VAL A 127 9.48 0.48 7.62
C VAL A 127 9.57 -0.88 8.29
N PRO A 128 10.20 -1.01 9.46
CA PRO A 128 10.25 -2.29 10.16
C PRO A 128 8.86 -2.74 10.62
N ALA A 129 8.68 -4.05 10.79
CA ALA A 129 7.45 -4.63 11.33
C ALA A 129 7.05 -3.98 12.66
N HIS A 130 5.74 -3.83 12.89
CA HIS A 130 5.15 -3.27 14.10
C HIS A 130 5.64 -1.86 14.49
N HIS A 131 6.16 -1.08 13.54
CA HIS A 131 6.54 0.31 13.78
C HIS A 131 5.44 1.28 13.33
N ILE A 132 5.45 2.46 13.94
CA ILE A 132 4.61 3.59 13.57
C ILE A 132 5.45 4.55 12.74
N VAL A 133 4.93 5.00 11.59
CA VAL A 133 5.58 6.03 10.77
C VAL A 133 4.69 7.25 10.70
N THR A 134 5.27 8.42 10.96
CA THR A 134 4.57 9.71 10.91
C THR A 134 5.40 10.75 10.18
N GLY A 135 4.78 11.86 9.76
CA GLY A 135 5.47 12.97 9.11
C GLY A 135 6.28 12.51 7.90
N GLN A 136 7.55 12.89 7.84
CA GLN A 136 8.47 12.50 6.76
C GLN A 136 9.47 11.45 7.27
N ASN A 137 9.18 10.17 7.02
CA ASN A 137 10.01 9.04 7.46
C ASN A 137 10.34 9.03 8.96
N GLU A 138 9.49 9.58 9.84
CA GLU A 138 9.67 9.49 11.28
C GLU A 138 9.19 8.11 11.77
N ILE A 139 10.09 7.15 11.80
CA ILE A 139 9.83 5.76 12.20
C ILE A 139 10.05 5.62 13.71
N ILE A 140 9.00 5.24 14.43
CA ILE A 140 8.93 5.22 15.89
C ILE A 140 8.45 3.84 16.34
N SER A 141 9.17 3.22 17.29
CA SER A 141 8.68 2.00 17.92
C SER A 141 7.47 2.30 18.83
N PRO A 142 6.49 1.39 18.96
CA PRO A 142 5.31 1.62 19.80
C PRO A 142 5.65 2.05 21.23
N ALA A 143 6.73 1.52 21.82
CA ALA A 143 7.20 1.89 23.15
C ALA A 143 7.60 3.37 23.31
N LYS A 144 8.01 4.03 22.21
CA LYS A 144 8.40 5.45 22.20
C LYS A 144 7.26 6.38 21.79
N TRP A 145 6.13 5.83 21.35
CA TRP A 145 4.99 6.60 20.92
C TRP A 145 4.18 7.14 22.11
N ARG A 146 3.93 8.45 22.12
CA ARG A 146 3.27 9.13 23.26
C ARG A 146 1.74 9.11 23.22
N GLY A 147 1.13 8.67 22.10
CA GLY A 147 -0.32 8.65 21.91
C GLY A 147 -1.01 7.32 22.24
N ALA A 148 -2.34 7.29 22.15
CA ALA A 148 -3.15 6.10 22.45
C ALA A 148 -2.96 4.96 21.42
N LEU A 149 -2.46 5.26 20.22
CA LEU A 149 -2.24 4.29 19.15
C LEU A 149 -1.37 3.10 19.59
N ALA A 150 -0.29 3.36 20.34
CA ALA A 150 0.58 2.29 20.85
C ALA A 150 -0.08 1.38 21.90
N LYS A 151 -1.24 1.77 22.44
CA LYS A 151 -2.04 0.95 23.37
C LYS A 151 -3.19 0.22 22.68
N SER A 152 -3.38 0.46 21.38
CA SER A 152 -4.44 -0.16 20.60
C SER A 152 -4.20 -1.66 20.44
N ALA A 153 -5.25 -2.41 20.07
CA ALA A 153 -5.16 -3.83 19.77
C ALA A 153 -4.38 -4.14 18.47
N PHE A 154 -3.98 -3.11 17.71
CA PHE A 154 -3.23 -3.26 16.48
C PHE A 154 -1.80 -3.75 16.72
N PHE A 155 -1.18 -3.31 17.82
CA PHE A 155 0.18 -3.75 18.16
C PHE A 155 0.12 -4.99 19.06
N PRO A 156 0.93 -6.02 18.79
CA PRO A 156 1.04 -7.17 19.66
C PRO A 156 1.45 -6.71 21.06
N ARG A 157 0.83 -7.32 22.08
CA ARG A 157 1.20 -7.10 23.48
C ARG A 157 2.18 -8.20 23.86
N ASP A 158 3.35 -7.81 24.37
CA ASP A 158 4.29 -8.71 25.05
C ASP A 158 3.66 -9.34 26.30
#